data_AF-A0A5S6Q3S7-F1
#
_entry.id   AF-A0A5S6Q3S7-F1
#
_cell.length_a   1.000
_cell.length_b   1.000
_cell.length_c   1.000
_cell.angle_alpha   90.00
_cell.angle_beta   90.00
_cell.angle_gamma   90.00
#
_symmetry.space_group_name_H-M   'P 1'
#
loop_
_entity.id
_entity.type
_entity.pdbx_description
1 polymer ?
#
loop_
_entity_poly.entity_id
_entity_poly.type
_entity_poly.pdbx_seq_one_letter_code
_entity_poly.pdbx_strand_id
1 'polypeptide(L)'
;MQERPGAVYHITCSCNASYIGETGNSLLDRFEEHQAGVTRYKSALDRLNGTQQRRRGRPQTKDPTKIMDDAIKASSVAEHSSQCSGDLQARTICRESRFRVRKIKEAFFIRHITCQMNRDKGVEISELWTDLINETGCCHLNT
;
A
#
# COMPACT_ATOMS: atom_id res chain seq x y z
N MET A 1 -19.60 -4.34 11.42
CA MET A 1 -19.41 -2.91 11.74
C MET A 1 -18.83 -2.25 10.49
N GLN A 2 -19.50 -1.27 9.89
CA GLN A 2 -18.89 -0.54 8.76
C GLN A 2 -17.69 0.25 9.29
N GLU A 3 -16.52 0.03 8.69
CA GLU A 3 -15.36 0.86 8.96
C GLU A 3 -15.63 2.29 8.49
N ARG A 4 -15.30 3.28 9.32
CA ARG A 4 -15.57 4.68 9.01
C ARG A 4 -14.75 5.14 7.78
N PRO A 5 -15.12 6.20 7.07
CA PRO A 5 -14.25 6.83 6.08
C PRO A 5 -13.13 7.65 6.74
N GLY A 6 -12.10 8.00 5.98
CA GLY A 6 -11.07 8.95 6.41
C GLY A 6 -10.05 8.37 7.39
N ALA A 7 -8.95 7.81 6.87
CA ALA A 7 -7.92 7.18 7.69
C ALA A 7 -6.52 7.35 7.12
N VAL A 8 -5.53 7.37 8.01
CA VAL A 8 -4.13 7.02 7.69
C VAL A 8 -3.92 5.60 8.17
N TYR A 9 -3.34 4.77 7.33
CA TYR A 9 -3.25 3.33 7.54
C TYR A 9 -1.84 2.79 7.27
N HIS A 10 -1.63 1.59 7.80
CA HIS A 10 -0.40 0.84 7.69
C HIS A 10 -0.69 -0.51 7.06
N ILE A 11 0.04 -0.89 6.03
CA ILE A 11 0.09 -2.26 5.51
C ILE A 11 1.46 -2.83 5.86
N THR A 12 1.47 -3.95 6.58
CA THR A 12 2.68 -4.74 6.84
C THR A 12 2.72 -5.96 5.96
N CYS A 13 3.92 -6.35 5.55
CA CYS A 13 4.21 -7.68 5.01
C CYS A 13 4.87 -8.53 6.08
N SER A 14 4.69 -9.85 6.03
CA SER A 14 5.40 -10.80 6.90
C SER A 14 6.93 -10.74 6.75
N CYS A 15 7.47 -10.08 5.72
CA CYS A 15 8.90 -9.78 5.58
C CYS A 15 9.33 -8.47 6.28
N ASN A 16 8.48 -7.91 7.16
CA ASN A 16 8.65 -6.63 7.86
C ASN A 16 8.65 -5.38 6.97
N ALA A 17 8.38 -5.53 5.67
CA ALA A 17 8.18 -4.38 4.80
C ALA A 17 6.89 -3.65 5.18
N SER A 18 6.92 -2.33 5.07
CA SER A 18 5.86 -1.46 5.58
C SER A 18 5.43 -0.45 4.53
N TYR A 19 4.12 -0.27 4.37
CA TYR A 19 3.51 0.74 3.53
C TYR A 19 2.58 1.63 4.36
N ILE A 20 2.71 2.94 4.20
CA ILE A 20 1.83 3.92 4.80
C ILE A 20 1.01 4.58 3.68
N GLY A 21 -0.29 4.70 3.90
CA GLY A 21 -1.17 5.41 2.97
C GLY A 21 -2.24 6.21 3.69
N GLU A 22 -2.88 7.11 2.97
CA GLU A 22 -4.13 7.73 3.40
C GLU A 22 -5.31 7.38 2.50
N THR A 23 -6.52 7.52 3.05
CA THR A 23 -7.75 7.31 2.32
C THR A 23 -8.88 8.19 2.80
N GLY A 24 -9.69 8.67 1.85
CA GLY A 24 -11.00 9.24 2.11
C GLY A 24 -12.09 8.19 2.34
N ASN A 25 -11.91 6.96 1.85
CA ASN A 25 -12.83 5.83 1.99
C ASN A 25 -12.54 5.04 3.28
N SER A 26 -13.11 3.84 3.42
CA SER A 26 -12.72 2.92 4.49
C SER A 26 -11.33 2.31 4.24
N LEU A 27 -10.74 1.71 5.28
CA LEU A 27 -9.48 0.99 5.14
C LEU A 27 -9.70 -0.28 4.31
N LEU A 28 -10.79 -1.01 4.57
CA LEU A 28 -11.16 -2.19 3.80
C LEU A 28 -11.20 -1.90 2.29
N ASP A 29 -11.91 -0.85 1.86
CA ASP A 29 -12.03 -0.51 0.42
C ASP A 29 -10.65 -0.35 -0.23
N ARG A 30 -9.76 0.39 0.44
CA ARG A 30 -8.40 0.61 -0.07
C ARG A 30 -7.53 -0.62 -0.04
N PHE A 31 -7.67 -1.43 0.98
CA PHE A 31 -6.92 -2.67 1.06
C PHE A 31 -7.36 -3.64 -0.04
N GLU A 32 -8.66 -3.74 -0.32
CA GLU A 32 -9.19 -4.48 -1.47
C GLU A 32 -8.68 -3.95 -2.80
N GLU A 33 -8.56 -2.62 -2.96
CA GLU A 33 -7.94 -2.02 -4.16
C GLU A 33 -6.46 -2.42 -4.32
N HIS A 34 -5.67 -2.39 -3.24
CA HIS A 34 -4.29 -2.88 -3.26
C HIS A 34 -4.23 -4.38 -3.60
N GLN A 35 -5.06 -5.21 -2.96
CA GLN A 35 -5.14 -6.65 -3.23
C GLN A 35 -5.58 -6.97 -4.67
N ALA A 36 -6.48 -6.18 -5.24
CA ALA A 36 -6.88 -6.30 -6.62
C ALA A 36 -5.69 -6.03 -7.56
N GLY A 37 -4.85 -5.04 -7.25
CA GLY A 37 -3.58 -4.80 -7.95
C GLY A 37 -2.63 -6.00 -7.89
N VAL A 38 -2.40 -6.53 -6.69
CA VAL A 38 -1.57 -7.74 -6.47
C VAL A 38 -2.12 -8.94 -7.24
N THR A 39 -3.43 -9.14 -7.21
CA THR A 39 -4.11 -10.26 -7.89
C THR A 39 -3.99 -10.13 -9.40
N ARG A 40 -4.11 -8.92 -9.95
CA ARG A 40 -3.89 -8.65 -11.39
C ARG A 40 -2.46 -8.99 -11.80
N TYR A 41 -1.47 -8.58 -11.01
CA TYR A 41 -0.07 -8.93 -11.25
C TYR A 41 0.11 -10.46 -11.25
N LYS A 42 -0.29 -11.15 -10.18
CA LYS A 42 -0.13 -12.61 -10.04
C LYS A 42 -0.84 -13.37 -11.16
N SER A 43 -2.06 -12.96 -11.51
CA SER A 43 -2.83 -13.59 -12.60
C SER A 43 -2.18 -13.40 -13.98
N ALA A 44 -1.52 -12.26 -14.21
CA ALA A 44 -0.77 -12.02 -15.44
C ALA A 44 0.54 -12.82 -15.46
N LEU A 45 1.23 -12.93 -14.32
CA LEU A 45 2.41 -13.79 -14.18
C LEU A 45 2.07 -15.27 -14.44
N ASP A 46 0.96 -15.78 -13.90
CA ASP A 46 0.49 -17.15 -14.16
C ASP A 46 0.18 -17.40 -15.64
N ARG A 47 -0.34 -16.38 -16.34
CA ARG A 47 -0.58 -16.43 -17.78
C ARG A 47 0.72 -16.49 -18.56
N LEU A 48 1.69 -15.66 -18.19
CA LEU A 48 3.00 -15.62 -18.82
C LEU A 48 3.73 -16.96 -18.65
N ASN A 49 3.62 -17.56 -17.46
CA ASN A 49 4.24 -18.84 -17.13
C ASN A 49 3.46 -20.07 -17.65
N GLY A 50 2.27 -19.87 -18.23
CA GLY A 50 1.40 -20.96 -18.69
C GLY A 50 0.81 -21.82 -17.56
N THR A 51 0.88 -21.37 -16.31
CA THR A 51 0.34 -22.06 -15.12
C THR A 51 -1.13 -21.72 -14.86
N GLN A 52 -1.71 -20.79 -15.62
CA GLN A 52 -3.10 -20.38 -15.44
C GLN A 52 -4.08 -21.54 -15.69
N GLN A 53 -4.91 -21.84 -14.69
CA GLN A 53 -6.03 -22.76 -14.87
C GLN A 53 -7.04 -22.23 -15.91
N ARG A 54 -7.62 -23.15 -16.70
CA ARG A 54 -8.67 -22.82 -17.68
C ARG A 54 -9.88 -22.21 -16.97
N ARG A 55 -10.19 -20.96 -17.31
CA ARG A 55 -11.39 -20.26 -16.81
C ARG A 55 -12.49 -20.23 -17.86
N ARG A 56 -13.75 -20.23 -17.41
CA ARG A 56 -14.92 -19.97 -18.27
C ARG A 56 -15.01 -18.47 -18.55
N GLY A 57 -15.42 -18.10 -19.77
CA GLY A 57 -15.61 -16.71 -20.19
C GLY A 57 -14.59 -16.23 -21.22
N ARG A 58 -14.62 -14.94 -21.53
CA ARG A 58 -13.78 -14.32 -22.56
C ARG A 58 -12.32 -14.24 -22.08
N PRO A 59 -11.35 -14.81 -22.83
CA PRO A 59 -9.93 -14.66 -22.49
C PRO A 59 -9.51 -13.19 -22.51
N GLN A 60 -8.64 -12.81 -21.56
CA GLN A 60 -7.96 -11.53 -21.60
C GLN A 60 -7.00 -11.53 -22.80
N THR A 61 -7.13 -10.55 -23.69
CA THR A 61 -6.29 -10.44 -24.90
C THR A 61 -5.09 -9.52 -24.71
N LYS A 62 -5.09 -8.71 -23.64
CA LYS A 62 -3.95 -7.86 -23.30
C LYS A 62 -2.72 -8.72 -22.96
N ASP A 63 -1.57 -8.23 -23.41
CA ASP A 63 -0.24 -8.76 -23.11
C ASP A 63 -0.05 -8.89 -21.58
N PRO A 64 0.24 -10.10 -21.05
CA PRO A 64 0.55 -10.31 -19.65
C PRO A 64 1.62 -9.37 -19.09
N THR A 65 2.72 -9.14 -19.83
CA THR A 65 3.84 -8.31 -19.37
C THR A 65 3.37 -6.88 -19.14
N LYS A 66 2.61 -6.32 -20.08
CA LYS A 66 2.02 -4.98 -19.94
C LYS A 66 1.06 -4.88 -18.76
N ILE A 67 0.28 -5.92 -18.47
CA ILE A 67 -0.61 -5.93 -17.29
C ILE A 67 0.21 -5.93 -16.00
N MET A 68 1.30 -6.68 -15.96
CA MET A 68 2.21 -6.71 -14.81
C MET A 68 2.83 -5.33 -14.58
N ASP A 69 3.34 -4.70 -15.64
CA ASP A 69 3.92 -3.35 -15.58
C ASP A 69 2.89 -2.31 -15.12
N ASP A 70 1.67 -2.35 -15.67
CA ASP A 70 0.58 -1.45 -15.27
C ASP A 70 0.21 -1.66 -13.78
N ALA A 71 0.17 -2.90 -13.31
CA ALA A 71 -0.15 -3.23 -11.91
C ALA A 71 0.95 -2.74 -10.95
N ILE A 72 2.22 -2.98 -11.29
CA ILE A 72 3.37 -2.46 -10.56
C ILE A 72 3.28 -0.94 -10.53
N LYS A 73 3.20 -0.27 -11.68
CA LYS A 73 3.16 1.19 -11.77
C LYS A 73 2.03 1.80 -10.94
N ALA A 74 0.86 1.18 -10.90
CA ALA A 74 -0.29 1.68 -10.15
C ALA A 74 -0.20 1.47 -8.63
N SER A 75 0.61 0.53 -8.13
CA SER A 75 0.65 0.21 -6.70
C SER A 75 2.02 -0.25 -6.23
N SER A 76 2.61 0.50 -5.30
CA SER A 76 3.84 0.09 -4.61
C SER A 76 3.68 -1.22 -3.82
N VAL A 77 2.47 -1.52 -3.34
CA VAL A 77 2.17 -2.82 -2.69
C VAL A 77 2.22 -3.96 -3.72
N ALA A 78 1.77 -3.73 -4.96
CA ALA A 78 1.89 -4.71 -6.04
C ALA A 78 3.34 -4.89 -6.50
N GLU A 79 4.11 -3.80 -6.57
CA GLU A 79 5.56 -3.85 -6.80
C GLU A 79 6.29 -4.65 -5.72
N HIS A 80 5.98 -4.41 -4.44
CA HIS A 80 6.56 -5.22 -3.37
C HIS A 80 6.18 -6.70 -3.53
N SER A 81 4.90 -6.99 -3.80
CA SER A 81 4.40 -8.35 -3.97
C SER A 81 4.94 -9.07 -5.21
N SER A 82 5.55 -8.37 -6.17
CA SER A 82 6.25 -9.02 -7.28
C SER A 82 7.60 -9.62 -6.87
N GLN A 83 8.15 -9.15 -5.74
CA GLN A 83 9.46 -9.55 -5.22
C GLN A 83 9.34 -10.32 -3.90
N CYS A 84 8.15 -10.37 -3.31
CA CYS A 84 7.90 -10.99 -2.02
C CYS A 84 6.58 -11.79 -2.03
N SER A 85 6.62 -12.99 -1.43
CA SER A 85 5.45 -13.86 -1.26
C SER A 85 4.79 -13.75 0.11
N GLY A 86 5.21 -12.77 0.93
CA GLY A 86 4.70 -12.59 2.28
C GLY A 86 3.26 -12.11 2.33
N ASP A 87 2.57 -12.45 3.41
CA ASP A 87 1.19 -12.07 3.63
C ASP A 87 1.10 -10.60 4.04
N LEU A 88 0.08 -9.92 3.50
CA LEU A 88 -0.18 -8.51 3.77
C LEU A 88 -1.27 -8.36 4.84
N GLN A 89 -1.06 -7.46 5.80
CA GLN A 89 -2.06 -7.10 6.80
C GLN A 89 -2.23 -5.58 6.85
N ALA A 90 -3.48 -5.12 6.87
CA ALA A 90 -3.81 -3.70 6.95
C ALA A 90 -4.35 -3.33 8.34
N ARG A 91 -3.87 -2.23 8.91
CA ARG A 91 -4.41 -1.64 10.15
C ARG A 91 -4.56 -0.12 10.04
N THR A 92 -5.60 0.40 10.67
CA THR A 92 -5.77 1.86 10.80
C THR A 92 -4.77 2.38 11.82
N ILE A 93 -3.99 3.41 11.48
CA ILE A 93 -3.15 4.13 12.44
C ILE A 93 -4.00 5.16 13.17
N CYS A 94 -4.64 6.04 12.41
CA CYS A 94 -5.53 7.05 12.97
C CYS A 94 -6.64 7.46 12.01
N ARG A 95 -7.72 8.01 12.58
CA ARG A 95 -8.86 8.57 11.84
C ARG A 95 -8.67 10.07 11.66
N GLU A 96 -8.95 10.55 10.46
CA GLU A 96 -8.87 11.98 10.14
C GLU A 96 -9.72 12.29 8.91
N SER A 97 -10.72 13.15 9.07
CA SER A 97 -11.63 13.52 7.99
C SER A 97 -11.01 14.51 7.01
N ARG A 98 -10.10 15.38 7.48
CA ARG A 98 -9.51 16.44 6.65
C ARG A 98 -8.39 15.89 5.79
N PHE A 99 -8.58 15.90 4.47
CA PHE A 99 -7.61 15.41 3.49
C PHE A 99 -6.20 16.00 3.68
N ARG A 100 -6.08 17.33 3.82
CA ARG A 100 -4.76 17.98 4.00
C ARG A 100 -4.04 17.48 5.25
N VAL A 101 -4.76 17.24 6.34
CA VAL A 101 -4.17 16.74 7.59
C VAL A 101 -3.78 15.26 7.44
N ARG A 102 -4.55 14.46 6.69
CA ARG A 102 -4.15 13.09 6.36
C ARG A 102 -2.86 13.04 5.57
N LYS A 103 -2.69 13.90 4.55
CA LYS A 103 -1.44 13.98 3.77
C LYS A 103 -0.23 14.31 4.63
N ILE A 104 -0.38 15.25 5.57
CA ILE A 104 0.68 15.61 6.52
C ILE A 104 1.00 14.42 7.45
N LYS A 105 -0.01 13.80 8.04
CA LYS A 105 0.14 12.62 8.92
C LYS A 105 0.81 11.45 8.18
N GLU A 106 0.34 11.11 6.98
CA GLU A 106 0.92 10.10 6.10
C GLU A 106 2.41 10.37 5.87
N ALA A 107 2.75 11.59 5.48
CA ALA A 107 4.12 12.01 5.21
C ALA A 107 5.03 11.96 6.44
N PHE A 108 4.49 12.21 7.64
CA PHE A 108 5.21 11.99 8.89
C PHE A 108 5.51 10.51 9.14
N PHE A 109 4.52 9.63 9.03
CA PHE A 109 4.72 8.20 9.23
C PHE A 109 5.67 7.59 8.17
N ILE A 110 5.55 8.00 6.90
CA ILE A 110 6.46 7.54 5.85
C ILE A 110 7.90 7.91 6.19
N ARG A 111 8.20 9.10 6.72
CA ARG A 111 9.58 9.50 7.01
C ARG A 111 10.23 8.71 8.15
N HIS A 112 9.45 8.18 9.08
CA HIS A 112 9.95 7.61 10.33
C HIS A 112 9.81 6.08 10.44
N ILE A 113 9.29 5.42 9.40
CA ILE A 113 9.19 3.95 9.37
C ILE A 113 10.39 3.33 8.65
N THR A 114 10.81 2.13 9.09
CA THR A 114 11.87 1.36 8.43
C THR A 114 11.30 0.42 7.35
N CYS A 115 12.15 -0.10 6.47
CA CYS A 115 11.79 -1.11 5.45
C CYS A 115 10.58 -0.70 4.58
N GLN A 116 10.68 0.42 3.87
CA GLN A 116 9.53 1.04 3.19
C GLN A 116 9.21 0.40 1.84
N MET A 117 7.93 0.12 1.61
CA MET A 117 7.37 -0.12 0.28
C MET A 117 7.03 1.20 -0.45
N ASN A 118 6.79 2.29 0.28
CA ASN A 118 6.47 3.59 -0.31
C ASN A 118 7.58 4.05 -1.28
N ARG A 119 7.18 4.54 -2.46
CA ARG A 119 8.11 5.11 -3.45
C ARG A 119 8.50 6.54 -3.14
N ASP A 120 7.56 7.30 -2.58
CA ASP A 120 7.72 8.70 -2.21
C ASP A 120 7.75 8.87 -0.68
N LYS A 121 8.10 10.07 -0.23
CA LYS A 121 8.12 10.46 1.19
C LYS A 121 6.86 11.22 1.62
N GLY A 122 5.79 11.18 0.83
CA GLY A 122 4.60 12.00 1.03
C GLY A 122 4.82 13.48 0.72
N VAL A 123 4.00 14.36 1.30
CA VAL A 123 4.16 15.82 1.17
C VAL A 123 5.45 16.31 1.82
N GLU A 124 5.94 17.47 1.39
CA GLU A 124 7.09 18.15 2.00
C GLU A 124 6.77 18.58 3.43
N ILE A 125 7.75 18.42 4.32
CA ILE A 125 7.64 18.70 5.76
C ILE A 125 8.97 19.30 6.19
N SER A 126 8.91 20.48 6.80
CA SER A 126 10.07 21.16 7.38
C SER A 126 10.79 20.27 8.40
N GLU A 127 12.13 20.27 8.33
CA GLU A 127 13.00 19.49 9.20
C GLU A 127 12.81 19.78 10.70
N LEU A 128 12.31 20.97 11.06
CA LEU A 128 11.99 21.33 12.45
C LEU A 128 11.01 20.35 13.11
N TRP A 129 10.13 19.72 12.31
CA TRP A 129 9.20 18.72 12.82
C TRP A 129 9.83 17.35 13.03
N THR A 130 10.92 17.05 12.32
CA THR A 130 11.64 15.78 12.44
C THR A 130 12.24 15.63 13.83
N ASP A 131 12.88 16.68 14.35
CA ASP A 131 13.47 16.68 15.70
C ASP A 131 12.40 16.42 16.76
N LEU A 132 11.28 17.14 16.68
CA LEU A 132 10.16 16.95 17.60
C LEU A 132 9.59 15.53 17.55
N ILE A 133 9.50 14.91 16.37
CA ILE A 133 8.98 13.55 16.23
C ILE A 133 9.95 12.53 16.82
N ASN A 134 11.25 12.71 16.60
CA ASN A 134 12.28 11.84 17.16
C ASN A 134 12.28 11.90 18.69
N GLU A 135 12.15 13.09 19.28
CA GLU A 135 12.09 13.27 20.73
C GLU A 135 10.82 12.69 21.36
N THR A 136 9.67 12.87 20.70
CA THR A 136 8.37 12.47 21.27
C THR A 136 7.96 11.04 20.92
N GLY A 137 8.57 10.43 19.90
CA GLY A 137 8.15 9.14 19.37
C GLY A 137 6.74 9.15 18.75
N CYS A 138 6.18 10.31 18.42
CA CYS A 138 4.78 10.46 17.96
C CYS A 138 4.43 9.64 16.70
N CYS A 139 5.43 9.25 15.91
CA CYS A 139 5.25 8.45 14.69
C CYS A 139 5.79 7.02 14.82
N HIS A 140 6.10 6.58 16.04
CA HIS A 140 6.55 5.22 16.28
C HIS A 140 5.38 4.24 16.13
N LEU A 141 5.50 3.32 15.19
CA LEU A 141 4.57 2.22 15.04
C LEU A 141 5.21 0.98 15.65
N ASN A 142 4.59 0.41 16.69
CA ASN A 142 4.97 -0.91 17.18
C ASN A 142 4.72 -1.90 16.03
N THR A 143 5.80 -2.36 15.40
CA THR A 143 5.82 -3.45 14.42
C THR A 143 5.84 -4.78 15.13
#